data_AF-A0A1M6D3F6-F1
#
_entry.id   AF-A0A1M6D3F6-F1
#
_cell.length_a   1.000
_cell.length_b   1.000
_cell.length_c   1.000
_cell.angle_alpha   90.00
_cell.angle_beta   90.00
_cell.angle_gamma   90.00
#
_symmetry.space_group_name_H-M   'P 1'
#
loop_
_entity.id
_entity.type
_entity.pdbx_description
1 polymer ?
#
loop_
_entity_poly.entity_id
_entity_poly.type
_entity_poly.pdbx_seq_one_letter_code
_entity_poly.pdbx_strand_id
1 'polypeptide(L)'
;MFRYRSKVVFFSALLGTIYTLYLVFYFSGAVSGSQGAEQIGAAIATALVTPHMVLVGLAAIFNWVGFFNNKVWGALTAGILYAVAGLIFLAYFIFVLPMIILSFIGVSILSRINDRETPGQTV
;
A
#
# COMPACT_ATOMS: atom_id res chain seq x y z
N MET A 1 -4.21 -3.13 -23.75
CA MET A 1 -4.76 -2.85 -22.40
C MET A 1 -4.07 -1.70 -21.65
N PHE A 2 -2.86 -1.22 -22.04
CA PHE A 2 -2.13 -0.14 -21.35
C PHE A 2 -2.08 1.22 -22.08
N ARG A 3 -3.02 1.51 -22.99
CA ARG A 3 -3.13 2.88 -23.53
C ARG A 3 -3.81 3.73 -22.44
N TYR A 4 -3.13 4.78 -21.96
CA TYR A 4 -3.61 5.77 -20.98
C TYR A 4 -3.58 5.41 -19.48
N ARG A 5 -2.79 4.42 -19.05
CA ARG A 5 -2.64 4.11 -17.61
C ARG A 5 -1.18 3.93 -17.19
N SER A 6 -0.84 4.43 -16.01
CA SER A 6 0.51 4.35 -15.45
C SER A 6 0.86 2.91 -15.07
N LYS A 7 1.89 2.34 -15.71
CA LYS A 7 2.42 1.01 -15.37
C LYS A 7 2.99 0.98 -13.94
N VAL A 8 3.52 2.10 -13.46
CA VAL A 8 4.15 2.19 -12.12
C VAL A 8 3.10 2.09 -11.01
N VAL A 9 1.96 2.77 -11.16
CA VAL A 9 0.87 2.69 -10.16
C VAL A 9 0.30 1.27 -10.12
N PHE A 10 0.22 0.59 -11.28
CA PHE A 10 -0.18 -0.83 -11.31
C PHE A 10 0.78 -1.73 -10.52
N PHE A 11 2.09 -1.62 -10.75
CA PHE A 11 3.08 -2.40 -9.99
C PHE A 11 3.05 -2.07 -8.50
N SER A 12 2.86 -0.79 -8.13
CA SER A 12 2.71 -0.36 -6.74
C SER A 12 1.48 -0.99 -6.09
N ALA A 13 0.32 -0.96 -6.76
CA ALA A 13 -0.92 -1.52 -6.25
C ALA A 13 -0.84 -3.05 -6.13
N LEU A 14 -0.23 -3.71 -7.12
CA LEU A 14 0.00 -5.15 -7.11
C LEU A 14 0.91 -5.55 -5.94
N LEU A 15 2.04 -4.86 -5.75
CA LEU A 15 2.98 -5.14 -4.68
C LEU A 15 2.35 -4.92 -3.30
N GLY A 16 1.60 -3.84 -3.14
CA GLY A 16 0.82 -3.56 -1.93
C GLY A 16 -0.22 -4.62 -1.60
N THR A 17 -0.88 -5.15 -2.62
CA THR A 17 -1.87 -6.23 -2.46
C THR A 17 -1.20 -7.52 -2.04
N ILE A 18 -0.11 -7.91 -2.70
CA ILE A 18 0.66 -9.12 -2.35
C ILE A 18 1.17 -9.02 -0.92
N TYR A 19 1.71 -7.86 -0.54
CA TYR A 19 2.23 -7.65 0.81
C TYR A 19 1.13 -7.68 1.88
N THR A 20 -0.04 -7.09 1.60
CA THR A 20 -1.21 -7.17 2.49
C THR A 20 -1.64 -8.62 2.70
N LEU A 21 -1.73 -9.41 1.62
CA LEU A 21 -2.08 -10.83 1.72
C LEU A 21 -1.05 -11.61 2.54
N TYR A 22 0.24 -11.38 2.29
CA TYR A 22 1.32 -12.00 3.07
C TYR A 22 1.17 -11.73 4.57
N LEU A 23 0.94 -10.47 4.97
CA LEU A 23 0.73 -10.10 6.37
C LEU A 23 -0.46 -10.84 7.00
N VAL A 24 -1.60 -10.86 6.30
CA VAL A 24 -2.82 -11.53 6.80
C VAL A 24 -2.60 -13.02 6.97
N PHE A 25 -2.03 -13.71 5.97
CA PHE A 25 -1.78 -15.15 6.06
C PHE A 25 -0.73 -15.49 7.12
N TYR A 26 0.33 -14.70 7.25
CA TYR A 26 1.39 -14.95 8.23
C TYR A 26 0.88 -14.83 9.67
N PHE A 27 0.21 -13.71 10.01
CA PHE A 27 -0.27 -13.49 11.37
C PHE A 27 -1.50 -14.34 11.72
N SER A 28 -2.41 -14.57 10.77
CA SER A 28 -3.52 -15.52 10.97
C SER A 28 -2.99 -16.94 11.16
N GLY A 29 -1.99 -17.35 10.36
CA GLY A 29 -1.33 -18.65 10.49
C GLY A 29 -0.66 -18.82 11.85
N ALA A 30 0.09 -17.81 12.30
CA ALA A 30 0.80 -17.83 13.59
C ALA A 30 -0.15 -18.02 14.80
N VAL A 31 -1.31 -17.36 14.79
CA VAL A 31 -2.31 -17.50 15.87
C VAL A 31 -3.02 -18.86 15.78
N SER A 32 -3.36 -19.33 14.58
CA SER A 32 -4.08 -20.59 14.40
C SER A 32 -3.24 -21.85 14.62
N GLY A 33 -1.91 -21.75 14.45
CA GLY A 33 -0.98 -22.87 14.56
C GLY A 33 -0.31 -23.05 15.93
N SER A 34 -0.51 -22.11 16.87
CA SER A 34 0.12 -22.13 18.20
C SER A 34 -0.81 -22.64 19.29
N GLN A 35 -0.26 -23.20 20.37
CA GLN A 35 -1.04 -23.77 21.50
C GLN A 35 -0.51 -23.27 22.85
N GLY A 36 -1.40 -23.15 23.84
CA GLY A 36 -1.03 -22.79 25.21
C GLY A 36 -0.44 -21.38 25.33
N ALA A 37 0.70 -21.24 26.01
CA ALA A 37 1.34 -19.95 26.26
C ALA A 37 1.86 -19.26 24.98
N GLU A 38 2.26 -20.04 23.97
CA GLU A 38 2.72 -19.52 22.68
C GLU A 38 1.61 -18.78 21.92
N GLN A 39 0.36 -19.25 22.05
CA GLN A 39 -0.81 -18.63 21.42
C GLN A 39 -1.08 -17.23 21.98
N ILE A 40 -0.86 -17.04 23.29
CA ILE A 40 -1.01 -15.72 23.93
C ILE A 40 0.07 -14.76 23.38
N GLY A 41 1.31 -15.24 23.24
CA GLY A 41 2.40 -14.46 22.64
C GLY A 41 2.09 -14.06 21.18
N ALA A 42 1.62 -15.02 20.37
CA ALA A 42 1.23 -14.79 18.98
C ALA A 42 0.06 -13.80 18.85
N ALA A 43 -0.94 -13.88 19.74
CA ALA A 43 -2.07 -12.96 19.77
C ALA A 43 -1.65 -11.53 20.13
N ILE A 44 -0.75 -11.35 21.10
CA ILE A 44 -0.22 -10.04 21.48
C ILE A 44 0.60 -9.43 20.33
N ALA A 45 1.47 -10.22 19.70
CA ALA A 45 2.25 -9.77 18.54
C ALA A 45 1.34 -9.36 17.37
N THR A 46 0.29 -10.14 17.10
CA THR A 46 -0.71 -9.84 16.07
C THR A 46 -1.48 -8.56 16.39
N ALA A 47 -1.91 -8.37 17.64
CA ALA A 47 -2.61 -7.15 18.06
C ALA A 47 -1.73 -5.90 17.85
N LEU A 48 -0.43 -6.00 18.15
CA LEU A 48 0.52 -4.90 17.99
C LEU A 48 0.77 -4.53 16.51
N VAL A 49 0.81 -5.53 15.61
CA VAL A 49 1.04 -5.29 14.17
C VAL A 49 -0.25 -4.95 13.41
N THR A 50 -1.43 -5.25 13.98
CA THR A 50 -2.74 -5.00 13.37
C THR A 50 -2.92 -3.56 12.85
N PRO A 51 -2.59 -2.48 13.59
CA PRO A 51 -2.72 -1.12 13.06
C PRO A 51 -1.86 -0.89 11.80
N HIS A 52 -0.67 -1.51 11.72
CA HIS A 52 0.15 -1.48 10.51
C HIS A 52 -0.53 -2.23 9.35
N MET A 53 -1.04 -3.45 9.58
CA MET A 53 -1.72 -4.24 8.55
C MET A 53 -2.93 -3.51 7.96
N VAL A 54 -3.75 -2.88 8.81
CA VAL A 54 -4.93 -2.13 8.39
C VAL A 54 -4.52 -0.96 7.48
N LEU A 55 -3.48 -0.20 7.86
CA LEU A 55 -3.01 0.93 7.06
C LEU A 55 -2.41 0.50 5.72
N VAL A 56 -1.62 -0.57 5.68
CA VAL A 56 -1.09 -1.14 4.43
C VAL A 56 -2.22 -1.61 3.52
N GLY A 57 -3.25 -2.27 4.09
CA GLY A 57 -4.42 -2.72 3.32
C GLY A 57 -5.24 -1.56 2.76
N LEU A 58 -5.50 -0.52 3.57
CA LEU A 58 -6.16 0.71 3.11
C LEU A 58 -5.33 1.40 2.02
N ALA A 59 -4.01 1.52 2.21
CA ALA A 59 -3.10 2.09 1.22
C ALA A 59 -3.19 1.32 -0.11
N ALA A 60 -3.23 -0.01 -0.09
CA ALA A 60 -3.41 -0.83 -1.29
C ALA A 60 -4.73 -0.53 -2.00
N ILE A 61 -5.84 -0.40 -1.26
CA ILE A 61 -7.15 -0.03 -1.82
C ILE A 61 -7.09 1.35 -2.49
N PHE A 62 -6.55 2.37 -1.80
CA PHE A 62 -6.41 3.71 -2.38
C PHE A 62 -5.49 3.73 -3.61
N ASN A 63 -4.47 2.87 -3.63
CA ASN A 63 -3.57 2.74 -4.78
C ASN A 63 -4.31 2.17 -6.00
N TRP A 64 -5.18 1.17 -5.81
CA TRP A 64 -6.07 0.67 -6.86
C TRP A 64 -7.07 1.72 -7.32
N VAL A 65 -7.64 2.51 -6.41
CA VAL A 65 -8.54 3.62 -6.75
C VAL A 65 -7.80 4.67 -7.59
N GLY A 66 -6.56 4.99 -7.24
CA GLY A 66 -5.69 5.88 -8.03
C GLY A 66 -5.39 5.32 -9.42
N PHE A 67 -5.15 4.01 -9.53
CA PHE A 67 -4.91 3.33 -10.81
C PHE A 67 -6.13 3.30 -11.73
N PHE A 68 -7.32 2.92 -11.22
CA PHE A 68 -8.52 2.79 -12.04
C PHE A 68 -9.08 4.13 -12.49
N ASN A 69 -9.03 5.14 -11.62
CA ASN A 69 -9.58 6.46 -11.91
C ASN A 69 -8.57 7.46 -12.48
N ASN A 70 -7.30 7.06 -12.67
CA ASN A 70 -6.20 7.96 -13.07
C ASN A 70 -6.11 9.24 -12.22
N LYS A 71 -6.56 9.21 -10.95
CA LYS A 71 -6.57 10.37 -10.06
C LYS A 71 -5.33 10.40 -9.19
N VAL A 72 -4.56 11.49 -9.31
CA VAL A 72 -3.33 11.77 -8.57
C VAL A 72 -3.53 11.66 -7.05
N TRP A 73 -4.66 12.16 -6.54
CA TRP A 73 -5.03 12.09 -5.13
C TRP A 73 -5.10 10.66 -4.57
N GLY A 74 -5.50 9.67 -5.38
CA GLY A 74 -5.56 8.26 -4.95
C GLY A 74 -4.16 7.67 -4.72
N ALA A 75 -3.22 7.96 -5.62
CA ALA A 75 -1.83 7.51 -5.46
C ALA A 75 -1.09 8.28 -4.34
N LEU A 76 -1.45 9.55 -4.10
CA LEU A 76 -0.85 10.35 -3.03
C LEU A 76 -1.30 9.86 -1.65
N THR A 77 -2.61 9.64 -1.48
CA THR A 77 -3.18 9.09 -0.24
C THR A 77 -2.61 7.72 0.08
N ALA A 78 -2.50 6.83 -0.92
CA ALA A 78 -1.83 5.54 -0.75
C ALA A 78 -0.37 5.68 -0.29
N GLY A 79 0.40 6.58 -0.90
CA GLY A 79 1.80 6.82 -0.52
C GLY A 79 1.96 7.31 0.91
N ILE A 80 1.09 8.23 1.35
CA ILE A 80 1.06 8.74 2.72
C ILE A 80 0.67 7.62 3.70
N LEU A 81 -0.35 6.81 3.37
CA LEU A 81 -0.77 5.69 4.22
C LEU A 81 0.33 4.63 4.36
N TYR A 82 1.07 4.33 3.30
CA TYR A 82 2.26 3.47 3.39
C TYR A 82 3.34 4.09 4.28
N ALA A 83 3.59 5.38 4.18
CA ALA A 83 4.57 6.06 5.04
C ALA A 83 4.17 6.00 6.52
N VAL A 84 2.90 6.28 6.84
CA VAL A 84 2.37 6.22 8.20
C VAL A 84 2.37 4.78 8.73
N ALA A 85 2.02 3.80 7.89
CA ALA A 85 2.12 2.39 8.26
C ALA A 85 3.56 2.01 8.63
N GLY A 86 4.53 2.41 7.81
CA GLY A 86 5.96 2.17 8.08
C GLY A 86 6.44 2.84 9.37
N LEU A 87 5.91 4.02 9.71
CA LEU A 87 6.27 4.75 10.93
C LEU A 87 5.72 4.08 12.20
N ILE A 88 4.47 3.61 12.16
CA ILE A 88 3.82 2.94 13.30
C ILE A 88 4.50 1.60 13.63
N PHE A 89 5.10 0.95 12.64
CA PHE A 89 5.80 -0.32 12.84
C PHE A 89 7.14 -0.37 12.09
N LEU A 90 8.13 0.32 12.66
CA LEU A 90 9.48 0.49 12.10
C LEU A 90 10.17 -0.82 11.73
N ALA A 91 9.89 -1.92 12.44
CA ALA A 91 10.46 -3.23 12.15
C ALA A 91 10.16 -3.74 10.72
N TYR A 92 9.03 -3.32 10.13
CA TYR A 92 8.66 -3.68 8.75
C TYR A 92 8.84 -2.53 7.75
N PHE A 93 9.49 -1.44 8.16
CA PHE A 93 9.70 -0.25 7.32
C PHE A 93 10.40 -0.59 6.00
N ILE A 94 11.38 -1.51 6.02
CA ILE A 94 12.13 -1.89 4.83
C ILE A 94 11.26 -2.54 3.75
N PHE A 95 10.20 -3.25 4.15
CA PHE A 95 9.25 -3.86 3.23
C PHE A 95 8.30 -2.82 2.62
N VAL A 96 7.94 -1.79 3.40
CA VAL A 96 7.01 -0.72 2.98
C VAL A 96 7.72 0.35 2.14
N LEU A 97 9.02 0.55 2.33
CA LEU A 97 9.82 1.52 1.60
C LEU A 97 9.71 1.46 0.06
N PRO A 98 9.84 0.30 -0.62
CA PRO A 98 9.66 0.25 -2.07
C PRO A 98 8.24 0.65 -2.50
N MET A 99 7.21 0.29 -1.73
CA MET A 99 5.82 0.69 -2.03
C MET A 99 5.64 2.20 -1.93
N ILE A 100 6.23 2.84 -0.91
CA ILE A 100 6.24 4.30 -0.75
C ILE A 100 6.85 4.96 -1.99
N ILE A 101 8.05 4.54 -2.38
CA ILE A 101 8.78 5.09 -3.53
C ILE A 101 7.96 4.90 -4.81
N LEU A 102 7.45 3.70 -5.06
CA LEU A 102 6.63 3.42 -6.23
C LEU A 102 5.33 4.24 -6.25
N SER A 103 4.70 4.48 -5.10
CA SER A 103 3.49 5.30 -5.01
C SER A 103 3.78 6.76 -5.35
N PHE A 104 4.86 7.35 -4.82
CA PHE A 104 5.25 8.73 -5.13
C PHE A 104 5.73 8.92 -6.58
N ILE A 105 6.49 7.96 -7.13
CA ILE A 105 6.81 7.97 -8.57
C ILE A 105 5.51 7.85 -9.37
N GLY A 106 4.60 6.97 -8.95
CA GLY A 106 3.26 6.82 -9.51
C GLY A 106 2.50 8.15 -9.60
N VAL A 107 2.48 8.94 -8.53
CA VAL A 107 1.89 10.30 -8.47
C VAL A 107 2.46 11.18 -9.57
N SER A 108 3.79 11.30 -9.66
CA SER A 108 4.45 12.16 -10.66
C SER A 108 4.14 11.77 -12.11
N ILE A 109 4.01 10.47 -12.39
CA ILE A 109 3.66 9.95 -13.72
C ILE A 109 2.19 10.21 -14.02
N LEU A 110 1.30 10.04 -13.02
CA LEU A 110 -0.13 10.23 -13.18
C LEU A 110 -0.47 11.70 -13.45
N SER A 111 0.19 12.64 -12.76
CA SER A 111 0.06 14.08 -13.04
C SER A 111 0.41 14.40 -14.50
N ARG A 112 1.55 13.88 -15.00
CA ARG A 112 1.98 14.09 -16.39
C ARG A 112 1.03 13.50 -17.44
N ILE A 113 0.37 12.38 -17.12
CA ILE A 113 -0.63 11.78 -18.02
C ILE A 113 -1.88 12.67 -18.07
N ASN A 114 -2.34 13.13 -16.91
CA ASN A 114 -3.52 13.98 -16.80
C ASN A 114 -3.32 15.33 -17.54
N ASP A 115 -2.14 15.95 -17.40
CA ASP A 115 -1.79 17.21 -18.10
C ASP A 115 -1.79 17.06 -19.63
N ARG A 116 -1.52 15.86 -20.16
CA ARG A 116 -1.52 15.57 -21.60
C ARG A 116 -2.92 15.29 -22.15
N GLU A 117 -3.84 14.84 -21.30
CA GLU A 117 -5.24 14.61 -21.67
C GLU A 117 -6.08 15.89 -21.59
N THR A 118 -5.64 16.89 -20.82
CA THR A 118 -6.23 18.24 -20.78
C THR A 118 -5.20 19.31 -21.18
N PRO A 119 -4.95 19.56 -22.47
CA PRO A 119 -4.07 20.65 -22.90
C PRO A 119 -4.79 22.00 -22.64
N GLY A 120 -4.70 22.54 -21.42
CA GLY A 120 -5.29 23.86 -21.14
C GLY A 120 -5.62 24.25 -19.69
N GLN A 121 -5.16 23.54 -18.66
CA GLN A 121 -5.28 24.04 -17.28
C GLN A 121 -3.92 24.22 -16.62
N THR A 122 -3.15 25.15 -17.17
CA THR A 122 -2.18 25.93 -16.40
C THR A 122 -2.93 27.04 -15.67
N VAL A 123 -3.07 26.93 -14.35
CA VAL A 123 -3.10 28.09 -13.44
C VAL A 123 -2.27 27.72 -12.22
#